data_AF-A0A667ZEM6-F1
#
_entry.id   AF-A0A667ZEM6-F1
#
_cell.length_a   1.000
_cell.length_b   1.000
_cell.length_c   1.000
_cell.angle_alpha   90.00
_cell.angle_beta   90.00
_cell.angle_gamma   90.00
#
_symmetry.space_group_name_H-M   'P 1'
#
loop_
_entity.id
_entity.type
_entity.pdbx_description
1 polymer ?
#
loop_
_entity_poly.entity_id
_entity_poly.type
_entity_poly.pdbx_seq_one_letter_code
_entity_poly.pdbx_strand_id
1 'polypeptide(L)'
;MNVSDITTFYHEGFFWRCSFGANVDDSNLLWKLWFTNQPHSKVCMHAYLFPFPVSHQTHNATDYDSAIIYRGFWSVFMLIGVAAVVLGGFIIICAAPFASHRLYKAGGGLFLLSGKGLFLLCVVVMYVLWVQVLNVVDLYIDYQRSVMCQNFQLSLHYGLSFMLAPIGIFFCLLAGLLFLLIGRTIQIHYH
;
A
#
# COMPACT_ATOMS: atom_id res chain seq x y z
N MET A 1 20.04 28.79 24.53
CA MET A 1 19.83 28.36 23.13
C MET A 1 18.74 27.32 23.16
N ASN A 2 17.52 27.66 22.72
CA ASN A 2 16.42 26.71 22.65
C ASN A 2 16.71 25.75 21.50
N VAL A 3 17.06 24.50 21.80
CA VAL A 3 17.06 23.43 20.81
C VAL A 3 15.60 23.25 20.42
N SER A 4 15.20 23.77 19.26
CA SER A 4 13.95 23.37 18.63
C SER A 4 13.99 21.86 18.47
N ASP A 5 13.06 21.13 19.10
CA ASP A 5 12.95 19.68 19.00
C ASP A 5 12.58 19.31 17.54
N ILE A 6 13.60 19.14 16.71
CA ILE A 6 13.46 18.67 15.33
C ILE A 6 13.04 17.21 15.40
N THR A 7 11.78 16.93 15.08
CA THR A 7 11.26 15.57 14.99
C THR A 7 11.46 15.03 13.58
N THR A 8 11.97 13.80 13.50
CA THR A 8 12.16 13.13 12.21
C THR A 8 10.88 12.39 11.84
N PHE A 9 10.27 12.79 10.72
CA PHE A 9 9.12 12.12 10.15
C PHE A 9 9.57 11.12 9.10
N TYR A 10 8.87 9.98 9.03
CA TYR A 10 9.09 8.96 8.02
C TYR A 10 7.80 8.78 7.22
N HIS A 11 7.90 8.93 5.90
CA HIS A 11 6.84 8.57 4.97
C HIS A 11 7.25 7.31 4.22
N GLU A 12 6.50 6.24 4.40
CA GLU A 12 6.75 4.96 3.75
C GLU A 12 5.71 4.72 2.66
N GLY A 13 6.19 4.60 1.43
CA GLY A 13 5.43 4.10 0.30
C GLY A 13 5.90 2.71 -0.13
N PHE A 14 5.31 2.20 -1.21
CA PHE A 14 5.66 0.87 -1.74
C PHE A 14 7.13 0.78 -2.19
N PHE A 15 7.58 1.74 -3.00
CA PHE A 15 8.92 1.73 -3.59
C PHE A 15 9.95 2.54 -2.78
N TRP A 16 9.50 3.57 -2.07
CA TRP A 16 10.36 4.57 -1.46
C TRP A 16 9.96 4.84 -0.01
N ARG A 17 10.96 4.94 0.86
CA ARG A 17 10.84 5.46 2.21
C ARG A 17 11.60 6.78 2.27
N CYS A 18 10.91 7.86 2.60
CA CYS A 18 11.51 9.18 2.71
C CYS A 18 11.47 9.66 4.16
N SER A 19 12.56 10.26 4.63
CA SER A 19 12.64 10.92 5.93
C SER A 19 12.88 12.42 5.76
N PHE A 20 12.33 13.20 6.68
CA PHE A 20 12.56 14.65 6.75
C PHE A 20 12.37 15.14 8.20
N GLY A 21 13.13 16.17 8.59
CA GLY A 21 13.00 16.82 9.90
C GLY A 21 11.97 17.94 9.83
N ALA A 22 11.06 18.01 10.81
CA ALA A 22 10.13 19.12 10.99
C ALA A 22 9.89 19.42 12.48
N ASN A 23 9.46 20.65 12.77
CA ASN A 23 9.18 21.11 14.13
C ASN A 23 7.75 20.71 14.53
N VAL A 24 7.58 20.11 15.71
CA VAL A 24 6.31 19.48 16.16
C VAL A 24 5.20 20.50 16.43
N ASP A 25 5.56 21.75 16.74
CA ASP A 25 4.65 22.83 17.14
C ASP A 25 3.75 23.35 15.99
N ASP A 26 3.83 22.72 14.82
CA ASP A 26 3.07 23.06 13.64
C ASP A 26 1.78 22.22 13.63
N SER A 27 0.69 22.75 14.19
CA SER A 27 -0.62 22.08 14.32
C SER A 27 -1.21 21.55 13.00
N ASN A 28 -0.62 21.88 11.86
CA ASN A 28 -1.01 21.46 10.51
C ASN A 28 -0.06 20.41 9.90
N LEU A 29 0.79 19.75 10.68
CA LEU A 29 1.85 18.88 10.15
C LEU A 29 1.32 17.73 9.27
N LEU A 30 0.20 17.09 9.63
CA LEU A 30 -0.47 16.08 8.81
C LEU A 30 -1.02 16.65 7.49
N TRP A 31 -1.63 17.82 7.54
CA TRP A 31 -2.10 18.52 6.33
C TRP A 31 -0.93 18.91 5.43
N LYS A 32 0.17 19.37 6.04
CA LYS A 32 1.40 19.69 5.33
C LYS A 32 2.03 18.46 4.67
N LEU A 33 1.96 17.32 5.35
CA LEU A 33 2.43 16.02 4.86
C LEU A 33 1.62 15.52 3.65
N TRP A 34 0.30 15.70 3.69
CA TRP A 34 -0.61 15.19 2.66
C TRP A 34 -0.72 16.10 1.43
N PHE A 35 -0.66 17.43 1.62
CA PHE A 35 -1.08 18.38 0.58
C PHE A 35 -0.12 19.54 0.30
N THR A 36 0.85 19.86 1.17
CA THR A 36 1.74 21.01 0.94
C THR A 36 3.13 20.61 0.46
N ASN A 37 3.88 21.56 -0.10
CA ASN A 37 5.26 21.36 -0.51
C ASN A 37 6.09 20.81 0.66
N GLN A 38 6.53 19.56 0.50
CA GLN A 38 7.41 18.87 1.43
C GLN A 38 8.70 19.70 1.64
N PRO A 39 9.35 19.62 2.82
CA PRO A 39 10.59 20.36 3.07
C PRO A 39 11.67 20.03 2.03
N HIS A 40 12.50 21.03 1.70
CA HIS A 40 13.52 20.93 0.65
C HIS A 40 14.56 19.82 0.90
N SER A 41 14.83 19.45 2.16
CA SER A 41 15.75 18.38 2.54
C SER A 41 15.00 17.10 2.90
N LYS A 42 14.67 16.28 1.90
CA LYS A 42 14.18 14.91 2.10
C LYS A 42 15.25 13.90 1.70
N VAL A 43 15.43 12.87 2.51
CA VAL A 43 16.30 11.73 2.19
C VAL A 43 15.42 10.55 1.86
N CYS A 44 15.44 10.11 0.60
CA CYS A 44 14.64 8.98 0.15
C CYS A 44 15.54 7.78 -0.14
N MET A 45 15.15 6.63 0.38
CA MET A 45 15.80 5.35 0.17
C MET A 45 14.77 4.32 -0.32
N HIS A 46 15.24 3.28 -0.98
CA HIS A 46 14.38 2.22 -1.50
C HIS A 46 13.72 1.45 -0.34
N ALA A 47 12.38 1.41 -0.32
CA ALA A 47 11.63 0.79 0.77
C ALA A 47 11.72 -0.74 0.76
N TYR A 48 12.01 -1.36 -0.38
CA TYR A 48 12.18 -2.82 -0.48
C TYR A 48 13.53 -3.31 0.08
N LEU A 49 14.52 -2.41 0.26
CA LEU A 49 15.81 -2.74 0.84
C LEU A 49 15.80 -2.75 2.37
N PHE A 50 14.73 -2.23 2.97
CA PHE A 50 14.56 -2.13 4.40
C PHE A 50 13.33 -2.95 4.80
N PRO A 51 13.51 -4.14 5.40
CA PRO A 51 12.52 -4.57 6.37
C PRO A 51 12.36 -3.46 7.42
N PHE A 52 11.26 -3.50 8.17
CA PHE A 52 10.98 -2.58 9.27
C PHE A 52 12.22 -2.26 10.12
N PRO A 53 12.24 -1.12 10.85
CA PRO A 53 13.46 -0.48 11.37
C PRO A 53 14.09 -1.26 12.54
N VAL A 54 14.38 -2.55 12.40
CA VAL A 54 15.12 -3.34 13.36
C VAL A 54 16.44 -3.67 12.70
N SER A 55 17.52 -3.09 13.24
CA SER A 55 18.87 -3.40 12.80
C SER A 55 19.12 -4.90 12.93
N HIS A 56 19.77 -5.48 11.92
CA HIS A 56 20.26 -6.87 11.85
C HIS A 56 21.03 -7.36 13.11
N GLN A 57 21.41 -6.47 14.02
CA GLN A 57 22.34 -6.74 15.11
C GLN A 57 21.72 -7.28 16.40
N THR A 58 20.39 -7.29 16.57
CA THR A 58 19.82 -7.43 17.93
C THR A 58 18.67 -8.40 18.14
N HIS A 59 18.21 -9.14 17.13
CA HIS A 59 17.23 -10.23 17.33
C HIS A 59 17.64 -11.53 16.63
N ASN A 60 17.28 -12.66 17.24
CA ASN A 60 17.39 -14.01 16.67
C ASN A 60 16.88 -14.01 15.22
N ALA A 61 17.69 -14.51 14.28
CA ALA A 61 17.51 -14.39 12.83
C ALA A 61 16.09 -14.70 12.29
N THR A 62 15.30 -15.51 13.00
CA THR A 62 13.98 -16.00 12.60
C THR A 62 12.92 -14.91 12.40
N ASP A 63 12.84 -13.89 13.28
CA ASP A 63 11.77 -12.89 13.21
C ASP A 63 12.02 -11.86 12.08
N TYR A 64 13.28 -11.50 11.88
CA TYR A 64 13.71 -10.60 10.80
C TYR A 64 13.48 -11.23 9.42
N ASP A 65 13.82 -12.52 9.28
CA ASP A 65 13.59 -13.27 8.05
C ASP A 65 12.09 -13.39 7.74
N SER A 66 11.25 -13.60 8.76
CA SER A 66 9.80 -13.66 8.59
C SER A 66 9.21 -12.34 8.06
N ALA A 67 9.74 -11.20 8.51
CA ALA A 67 9.31 -9.86 8.09
C ALA A 67 9.67 -9.57 6.63
N ILE A 68 10.87 -9.97 6.19
CA ILE A 68 11.31 -9.84 4.80
C ILE A 68 10.41 -10.68 3.89
N ILE A 69 10.18 -11.94 4.26
CA ILE A 69 9.35 -12.86 3.49
C ILE A 69 7.93 -12.31 3.36
N TYR A 70 7.36 -11.82 4.47
CA TYR A 70 6.02 -11.21 4.47
C TYR A 70 5.91 -10.00 3.55
N ARG A 71 6.87 -9.07 3.64
CA ARG A 71 6.95 -7.89 2.78
C ARG A 71 7.13 -8.27 1.31
N GLY A 72 7.89 -9.32 1.04
CA GLY A 72 8.05 -9.91 -0.29
C GLY A 72 6.73 -10.39 -0.88
N PHE A 73 6.00 -11.25 -0.15
CA PHE A 73 4.69 -11.73 -0.59
C PHE A 73 3.69 -10.60 -0.81
N TRP A 74 3.62 -9.64 0.12
CA TRP A 74 2.78 -8.46 -0.01
C TRP A 74 3.11 -7.66 -1.29
N SER A 75 4.40 -7.51 -1.60
CA SER A 75 4.86 -6.80 -2.80
C SER A 75 4.50 -7.52 -4.09
N VAL A 76 4.64 -8.85 -4.12
CA VAL A 76 4.28 -9.68 -5.27
C VAL A 76 2.78 -9.61 -5.54
N PHE A 77 1.94 -9.77 -4.50
CA PHE A 77 0.50 -9.67 -4.66
C PHE A 77 0.04 -8.28 -5.12
N MET A 78 0.68 -7.20 -4.63
CA MET A 78 0.45 -5.85 -5.13
C MET A 78 0.73 -5.73 -6.62
N LEU A 79 1.91 -6.20 -7.06
CA LEU A 79 2.33 -6.08 -8.45
C LEU A 79 1.41 -6.88 -9.38
N ILE A 80 1.04 -8.10 -9.00
CA ILE A 80 0.09 -8.94 -9.74
C ILE A 80 -1.28 -8.26 -9.82
N GLY A 81 -1.76 -7.69 -8.70
CA GLY A 81 -3.04 -6.97 -8.66
C GLY A 81 -3.06 -5.79 -9.64
N VAL A 82 -2.04 -4.94 -9.61
CA VAL A 82 -1.90 -3.78 -10.51
C VAL A 82 -1.79 -4.23 -11.97
N ALA A 83 -0.95 -5.21 -12.26
CA ALA A 83 -0.79 -5.73 -13.62
C ALA A 83 -2.12 -6.30 -14.17
N ALA A 84 -2.90 -6.99 -13.35
CA ALA A 84 -4.21 -7.51 -13.72
C ALA A 84 -5.23 -6.40 -14.01
N VAL A 85 -5.24 -5.30 -13.24
CA VAL A 85 -6.10 -4.14 -13.52
C VAL A 85 -5.71 -3.50 -14.86
N VAL A 86 -4.42 -3.27 -15.09
CA VAL A 86 -3.93 -2.65 -16.32
C VAL A 86 -4.27 -3.50 -17.54
N LEU A 87 -4.01 -4.81 -17.47
CA LEU A 87 -4.32 -5.74 -18.55
C LEU A 87 -5.83 -5.86 -18.79
N GLY A 88 -6.64 -5.94 -17.72
CA GLY A 88 -8.09 -5.94 -17.80
C GLY A 88 -8.61 -4.66 -18.48
N GLY A 89 -8.06 -3.49 -18.11
CA GLY A 89 -8.42 -2.20 -18.70
C GLY A 89 -8.12 -2.16 -20.19
N PHE A 90 -6.94 -2.61 -20.59
CA PHE A 90 -6.55 -2.70 -22.00
C PHE A 90 -7.50 -3.61 -22.80
N ILE A 91 -7.82 -4.80 -22.28
CA ILE A 91 -8.74 -5.74 -22.93
C ILE A 91 -10.13 -5.13 -23.13
N ILE A 92 -10.64 -4.37 -22.15
CA ILE A 92 -11.95 -3.70 -22.25
C ILE A 92 -11.92 -2.57 -23.27
N ILE A 93 -10.86 -1.75 -23.30
CA ILE A 93 -10.69 -0.71 -24.31
C ILE A 93 -10.69 -1.32 -25.71
N CYS A 94 -10.01 -2.45 -25.89
CA CYS A 94 -10.05 -3.21 -27.14
C CYS A 94 -11.43 -3.83 -27.41
N ALA A 95 -12.25 -4.14 -26.41
CA ALA A 95 -13.58 -4.71 -26.62
C ALA A 95 -14.56 -3.73 -27.29
N ALA A 96 -14.38 -2.42 -27.11
CA ALA A 96 -15.24 -1.38 -27.69
C ALA A 96 -15.25 -1.37 -29.22
N PRO A 97 -14.11 -1.28 -29.95
CA PRO A 97 -14.11 -1.30 -31.41
C PRO A 97 -14.52 -2.66 -32.01
N PHE A 98 -14.24 -3.78 -31.32
CA PHE A 98 -14.52 -5.12 -31.85
C PHE A 98 -15.91 -5.67 -31.48
N ALA A 99 -16.71 -4.94 -30.68
CA ALA A 99 -18.01 -5.36 -30.16
C ALA A 99 -18.05 -6.81 -29.59
N SER A 100 -16.91 -7.28 -29.09
CA SER A 100 -16.74 -8.70 -28.76
C SER A 100 -17.20 -8.97 -27.34
N HIS A 101 -18.28 -9.73 -27.20
CA HIS A 101 -18.79 -10.19 -25.90
C HIS A 101 -17.74 -10.98 -25.09
N ARG A 102 -16.82 -11.68 -25.77
CA ARG A 102 -15.74 -12.44 -25.13
C ARG A 102 -14.70 -11.53 -24.47
N LEU A 103 -14.34 -10.41 -25.12
CA LEU A 103 -13.39 -9.46 -24.57
C LEU A 103 -13.97 -8.71 -23.36
N TYR A 104 -15.24 -8.31 -23.41
CA TYR A 104 -15.93 -7.74 -22.25
C TYR A 104 -15.98 -8.71 -21.07
N LYS A 105 -16.24 -10.00 -21.32
CA LYS A 105 -16.25 -11.03 -20.27
C LYS A 105 -14.86 -11.30 -19.70
N ALA A 106 -13.83 -11.38 -20.55
CA ALA A 106 -12.45 -11.58 -20.12
C ALA A 106 -11.91 -10.39 -19.32
N GLY A 107 -12.14 -9.17 -19.80
CA GLY A 107 -11.76 -7.94 -19.11
C GLY A 107 -12.49 -7.75 -17.79
N GLY A 108 -13.82 -7.89 -17.77
CA GLY A 108 -14.62 -7.84 -16.54
C GLY A 108 -14.21 -8.93 -15.53
N GLY A 109 -13.90 -10.13 -16.04
CA GLY A 109 -13.34 -11.23 -15.25
C GLY A 109 -11.98 -10.90 -14.63
N LEU A 110 -11.08 -10.22 -15.34
CA LEU A 110 -9.80 -9.74 -14.81
C LEU A 110 -9.98 -8.66 -13.74
N PHE A 111 -10.94 -7.74 -13.90
CA PHE A 111 -11.28 -6.76 -12.87
C PHE A 111 -11.86 -7.42 -11.61
N LEU A 112 -12.69 -8.46 -11.77
CA LEU A 112 -13.15 -9.26 -10.63
C LEU A 112 -12.04 -10.10 -10.03
N LEU A 113 -11.15 -10.69 -10.82
CA LEU A 113 -10.03 -11.45 -10.28
C LEU A 113 -9.02 -10.51 -9.61
N SER A 114 -8.86 -9.26 -10.04
CA SER A 114 -7.98 -8.31 -9.37
C SER A 114 -8.63 -7.68 -8.12
N GLY A 115 -9.90 -7.26 -8.22
CA GLY A 115 -10.64 -6.60 -7.14
C GLY A 115 -11.28 -7.57 -6.13
N LYS A 116 -11.87 -8.68 -6.60
CA LYS A 116 -12.47 -9.76 -5.78
C LYS A 116 -11.46 -10.88 -5.50
N GLY A 117 -10.56 -11.14 -6.43
CA GLY A 117 -9.65 -12.27 -6.37
C GLY A 117 -8.34 -11.93 -5.68
N LEU A 118 -8.33 -12.05 -4.36
CA LEU A 118 -7.14 -12.43 -3.58
C LEU A 118 -5.93 -11.48 -3.60
N PHE A 119 -5.77 -10.54 -4.52
CA PHE A 119 -4.52 -9.78 -4.64
C PHE A 119 -4.64 -8.43 -3.92
N LEU A 120 -5.50 -7.53 -4.39
CA LEU A 120 -5.63 -6.21 -3.76
C LEU A 120 -6.31 -6.27 -2.39
N LEU A 121 -7.33 -7.14 -2.23
CA LEU A 121 -7.97 -7.35 -0.94
C LEU A 121 -7.03 -8.03 0.05
N CYS A 122 -6.30 -9.09 -0.34
CA CYS A 122 -5.35 -9.71 0.59
C CYS A 122 -4.16 -8.81 0.88
N VAL A 123 -3.73 -7.94 -0.03
CA VAL A 123 -2.72 -6.91 0.28
C VAL A 123 -3.18 -6.01 1.41
N VAL A 124 -4.43 -5.51 1.35
CA VAL A 124 -4.95 -4.61 2.39
C VAL A 124 -5.10 -5.39 3.70
N VAL A 125 -5.65 -6.60 3.67
CA VAL A 125 -5.78 -7.45 4.86
C VAL A 125 -4.42 -7.83 5.44
N MET A 126 -3.46 -8.22 4.61
CA MET A 126 -2.09 -8.51 5.04
C MET A 126 -1.46 -7.27 5.68
N TYR A 127 -1.58 -6.10 5.06
CA TYR A 127 -1.07 -4.87 5.66
C TYR A 127 -1.72 -4.56 7.02
N VAL A 128 -3.03 -4.77 7.16
CA VAL A 128 -3.74 -4.56 8.44
C VAL A 128 -3.31 -5.60 9.48
N LEU A 129 -3.29 -6.88 9.14
CA LEU A 129 -2.80 -7.95 10.03
C LEU A 129 -1.36 -7.70 10.46
N TRP A 130 -0.53 -7.21 9.55
CA TRP A 130 0.84 -6.84 9.83
C TRP A 130 0.96 -5.71 10.84
N VAL A 131 0.22 -4.61 10.62
CA VAL A 131 0.29 -3.42 11.49
C VAL A 131 -0.40 -3.64 12.84
N GLN A 132 -1.50 -4.39 12.86
CA GLN A 132 -2.38 -4.51 14.04
C GLN A 132 -2.24 -5.82 14.82
N VAL A 133 -1.83 -6.93 14.18
CA VAL A 133 -1.85 -8.27 14.83
C VAL A 133 -0.46 -8.76 15.21
N LEU A 134 0.59 -8.34 14.51
CA LEU A 134 1.95 -8.85 14.78
C LEU A 134 2.68 -8.10 15.90
N ASN A 135 2.08 -7.08 16.54
CA ASN A 135 2.67 -6.26 17.62
C ASN A 135 4.10 -5.75 17.30
N VAL A 136 4.48 -5.71 16.03
CA VAL A 136 5.84 -5.35 15.57
C VAL A 136 6.16 -3.91 15.96
N VAL A 137 5.13 -3.06 16.00
CA VAL A 137 5.25 -1.66 16.40
C VAL A 137 5.59 -1.56 17.88
N ASP A 138 4.90 -2.28 18.75
CA ASP A 138 5.11 -2.22 20.20
C ASP A 138 6.46 -2.83 20.59
N LEU A 139 6.81 -4.00 20.01
CA LEU A 139 8.13 -4.62 20.15
C LEU A 139 9.26 -3.68 19.73
N TYR A 140 9.06 -2.93 18.65
CA TYR A 140 10.03 -1.94 18.18
C TYR A 140 10.16 -0.75 19.13
N ILE A 141 9.04 -0.22 19.65
CA ILE A 141 9.04 0.88 20.62
C ILE A 141 9.78 0.47 21.89
N ASP A 142 9.50 -0.72 22.42
CA ASP A 142 10.14 -1.22 23.64
C ASP A 142 11.64 -1.49 23.45
N TYR A 143 12.03 -2.00 22.28
CA TYR A 143 13.43 -2.14 21.91
C TYR A 143 14.14 -0.77 21.84
N GLN A 144 13.55 0.22 21.17
CA GLN A 144 14.13 1.56 21.10
C GLN A 144 14.21 2.25 22.47
N ARG A 145 13.21 2.02 23.35
CA ARG A 145 13.25 2.52 24.73
C ARG A 145 14.36 1.92 25.57
N SER A 146 14.65 0.63 25.38
CA SER A 146 15.68 -0.06 26.14
C SER A 146 17.10 0.24 25.66
N VAL A 147 17.31 0.49 24.35
CA VAL A 147 18.65 0.64 23.77
C VAL A 147 19.04 2.09 23.49
N MET A 148 18.10 2.96 23.11
CA MET A 148 18.41 4.31 22.62
C MET A 148 17.87 5.41 23.53
N CYS A 149 16.54 5.48 23.73
CA CYS A 149 15.92 6.60 24.45
C CYS A 149 14.69 6.17 25.25
N GLN A 150 14.77 6.31 26.58
CA GLN A 150 13.76 5.88 27.54
C GLN A 150 12.35 6.48 27.30
N ASN A 151 12.27 7.68 26.70
CA ASN A 151 11.03 8.40 26.42
C ASN A 151 10.61 8.37 24.93
N PHE A 152 11.03 7.37 24.16
CA PHE A 152 10.65 7.25 22.75
C PHE A 152 9.12 7.07 22.60
N GLN A 153 8.53 7.94 21.76
CA GLN A 153 7.12 7.87 21.33
C GLN A 153 7.07 7.79 19.80
N LEU A 154 6.25 6.87 19.29
CA LEU A 154 6.02 6.67 17.87
C LEU A 154 4.53 6.78 17.57
N SER A 155 4.17 7.73 16.71
CA SER A 155 2.80 7.89 16.19
C SER A 155 2.75 7.44 14.73
N LEU A 156 1.89 6.46 14.42
CA LEU A 156 1.67 5.96 13.06
C LEU A 156 0.36 6.51 12.51
N HIS A 157 0.42 7.08 11.31
CA HIS A 157 -0.75 7.55 10.58
C HIS A 157 -0.78 6.95 9.18
N TYR A 158 -1.94 6.47 8.75
CA TYR A 158 -2.11 5.95 7.40
C TYR A 158 -2.12 7.08 6.37
N GLY A 159 -1.43 6.90 5.24
CA GLY A 159 -1.45 7.86 4.14
C GLY A 159 -2.72 7.76 3.29
N LEU A 160 -2.99 8.80 2.50
CA LEU A 160 -4.10 8.86 1.55
C LEU A 160 -4.15 7.66 0.60
N SER A 161 -3.00 7.21 0.08
CA SER A 161 -2.94 6.05 -0.82
C SER A 161 -3.50 4.78 -0.19
N PHE A 162 -3.26 4.58 1.11
CA PHE A 162 -3.82 3.44 1.84
C PHE A 162 -5.31 3.61 2.09
N MET A 163 -5.76 4.82 2.45
CA MET A 163 -7.19 5.12 2.63
C MET A 163 -8.00 5.00 1.33
N LEU A 164 -7.41 5.32 0.18
CA LEU A 164 -8.03 5.22 -1.13
C LEU A 164 -8.03 3.78 -1.68
N ALA A 165 -7.18 2.89 -1.19
CA ALA A 165 -7.08 1.52 -1.70
C ALA A 165 -8.40 0.71 -1.55
N PRO A 166 -9.11 0.72 -0.40
CA PRO A 166 -10.43 0.09 -0.28
C PRO A 166 -11.47 0.66 -1.25
N ILE A 167 -11.43 1.97 -1.49
CA ILE A 167 -12.33 2.65 -2.43
C ILE A 167 -12.03 2.18 -3.86
N GLY A 168 -10.76 2.09 -4.23
CA GLY A 168 -10.33 1.53 -5.51
C GLY A 168 -10.78 0.08 -5.72
N ILE A 169 -10.67 -0.77 -4.68
CA ILE A 169 -11.16 -2.15 -4.72
C ILE A 169 -12.65 -2.19 -5.00
N PHE A 170 -13.46 -1.38 -4.32
CA PHE A 170 -14.89 -1.29 -4.55
C PHE A 170 -15.22 -0.92 -6.01
N PHE A 171 -14.55 0.09 -6.56
CA PHE A 171 -14.77 0.49 -7.95
C PHE A 171 -14.31 -0.58 -8.95
N CYS A 172 -13.20 -1.28 -8.70
CA CYS A 172 -12.76 -2.39 -9.53
C CYS A 172 -13.80 -3.53 -9.54
N LEU A 173 -14.41 -3.83 -8.39
CA LEU A 173 -15.49 -4.83 -8.28
C LEU A 173 -16.73 -4.42 -9.07
N LEU A 174 -17.19 -3.19 -8.86
CA LEU A 174 -18.35 -2.65 -9.55
C LEU A 174 -18.13 -2.64 -11.06
N ALA A 175 -16.97 -2.16 -11.52
CA ALA A 175 -16.59 -2.17 -12.92
C ALA A 175 -16.57 -3.60 -13.48
N GLY A 176 -15.92 -4.55 -12.79
CA GLY A 176 -15.87 -5.95 -13.22
C GLY A 176 -17.25 -6.59 -13.39
N LEU A 177 -18.18 -6.34 -12.45
CA LEU A 177 -19.56 -6.80 -12.54
C LEU A 177 -20.29 -6.18 -13.73
N LEU A 178 -20.17 -4.86 -13.91
CA LEU A 178 -20.81 -4.14 -15.01
C LEU A 178 -20.32 -4.64 -16.38
N PHE A 179 -19.01 -4.84 -16.56
CA PHE A 179 -18.46 -5.33 -17.83
C PHE A 179 -18.84 -6.79 -18.13
N LEU A 180 -18.99 -7.63 -17.10
CA LEU A 180 -19.56 -8.97 -17.27
C LEU A 180 -21.03 -8.91 -17.72
N LEU A 181 -21.83 -8.02 -17.13
CA LEU A 181 -23.22 -7.82 -17.54
C LEU A 181 -23.32 -7.31 -18.98
N ILE A 182 -22.50 -6.32 -19.35
CA ILE A 182 -22.42 -5.81 -20.73
C ILE A 182 -22.06 -6.94 -21.70
N GLY A 183 -21.01 -7.71 -21.39
CA GLY A 183 -20.62 -8.86 -22.20
C GLY A 183 -21.74 -9.90 -22.33
N ARG A 184 -22.50 -10.16 -21.26
CA ARG A 184 -23.66 -11.07 -21.29
C ARG A 184 -24.79 -10.51 -22.16
N THR A 185 -25.11 -9.22 -22.06
CA THR A 185 -26.16 -8.58 -22.87
C THR A 185 -25.81 -8.62 -24.36
N ILE A 186 -24.56 -8.30 -24.72
CA ILE A 186 -24.11 -8.38 -26.12
C ILE A 186 -24.22 -9.82 -26.64
N GLN A 187 -23.86 -10.82 -25.81
CA GLN A 187 -23.99 -12.22 -26.18
C GLN A 187 -25.44 -12.65 -26.45
N ILE A 188 -26.43 -12.09 -25.73
CA ILE A 188 -27.85 -12.44 -25.88
C ILE A 188 -28.51 -11.70 -27.05
N HIS A 189 -28.06 -10.49 -27.38
CA HIS A 189 -28.70 -9.65 -28.40
C HIS A 189 -28.08 -9.78 -29.80
N TYR A 190 -26.81 -10.18 -29.90
CA TYR A 190 -26.09 -10.26 -31.18
C TYR A 190 -25.70 -11.68 -31.60
N HIS A 191 -26.07 -12.70 -30.81
CA HIS A 191 -25.92 -14.12 -31.08
C HIS A 191 -27.13 -14.89 -30.57
#